data_AF-A0A4Q1SVI7-F1
#
_entry.id   AF-A0A4Q1SVI7-F1
#
_cell.length_a   1.000
_cell.length_b   1.000
_cell.length_c   1.000
_cell.angle_alpha   90.00
_cell.angle_beta   90.00
_cell.angle_gamma   90.00
#
_symmetry.space_group_name_H-M   'P 1'
#
loop_
_entity.id
_entity.type
_entity.pdbx_description
1 polymer ?
#
loop_
_entity_poly.entity_id
_entity_poly.type
_entity_poly.pdbx_seq_one_letter_code
_entity_poly.pdbx_strand_id
1 'polypeptide(L)'
;MKDSERRVSLMQCLDQLQERCLQLGWKSIAHQLDTILEDASVNSISYADFLGSLLSYEESSKKESSWNRRVKKAGFSYVKTLSEFDFNAQPTVDERRIRDLLARSFYRDGTNLLFLGPPGVGNYRKK
;
A
#
# COMPACT_ATOMS: atom_id res chain seq x y z
N MET A 1 18.15 11.10 -40.98
CA MET A 1 17.75 9.68 -41.13
C MET A 1 18.14 8.82 -39.93
N LYS A 2 19.38 8.84 -39.43
CA LYS A 2 19.79 7.97 -38.30
C LYS A 2 19.09 8.24 -36.94
N ASP A 3 18.59 9.45 -36.72
CA ASP A 3 17.95 9.84 -35.46
C ASP A 3 16.48 9.41 -35.34
N SER A 4 15.76 9.27 -36.46
CA SER A 4 14.37 8.78 -36.43
C SER A 4 14.30 7.28 -36.21
N GLU A 5 15.22 6.51 -36.78
CA GLU A 5 15.31 5.05 -36.56
C GLU A 5 15.64 4.71 -35.11
N ARG A 6 16.52 5.49 -34.46
CA ARG A 6 16.82 5.32 -33.02
C ARG A 6 15.61 5.57 -32.14
N ARG A 7 14.83 6.61 -32.42
CA ARG A 7 13.60 6.91 -31.65
C ARG A 7 12.54 5.82 -31.79
N VAL A 8 12.36 5.28 -32.99
CA VAL A 8 11.41 4.18 -33.24
C VAL A 8 11.83 2.91 -32.48
N SER A 9 13.13 2.58 -32.50
CA SER A 9 13.64 1.42 -31.77
C SER A 9 13.52 1.57 -30.25
N LEU A 10 13.63 2.79 -29.72
CA LEU A 10 13.52 3.07 -28.29
C LEU A 10 12.06 2.99 -27.80
N MET A 11 11.11 3.50 -28.60
CA MET A 11 9.67 3.33 -28.36
C MET A 11 9.27 1.85 -28.32
N GLN A 12 9.72 1.06 -29.30
CA GLN A 12 9.44 -0.39 -29.33
C GLN A 12 9.99 -1.14 -28.11
N CYS A 13 11.13 -0.70 -27.56
CA CYS A 13 11.72 -1.31 -26.38
C CYS A 13 10.93 -0.97 -25.10
N LEU A 14 10.41 0.27 -24.99
CA LEU A 14 9.54 0.69 -23.90
C LEU A 14 8.22 -0.06 -23.90
N ASP A 15 7.59 -0.21 -25.06
CA ASP A 15 6.34 -0.96 -25.20
C ASP A 15 6.52 -2.43 -24.76
N GLN A 16 7.61 -3.07 -25.17
CA GLN A 16 7.94 -4.43 -24.74
C GLN A 16 8.19 -4.55 -23.23
N LEU A 17 8.81 -3.53 -22.62
CA LEU A 17 9.01 -3.48 -21.18
C LEU A 17 7.68 -3.34 -20.43
N GLN A 18 6.79 -2.45 -20.89
CA GLN A 18 5.46 -2.29 -20.31
C GLN A 18 4.66 -3.60 -20.39
N GLU A 19 4.65 -4.28 -21.54
CA GLU A 19 3.97 -5.57 -21.69
C GLU A 19 4.51 -6.64 -20.73
N ARG A 20 5.83 -6.73 -20.57
CA ARG A 20 6.47 -7.66 -19.62
C ARG A 20 6.11 -7.32 -18.17
N CYS A 21 6.09 -6.04 -17.81
CA CYS A 21 5.64 -5.60 -16.49
C CYS A 21 4.18 -6.03 -16.25
N LEU A 22 3.30 -5.88 -17.23
CA LEU A 22 1.90 -6.34 -17.11
C LEU A 22 1.81 -7.86 -16.93
N GLN A 23 2.60 -8.65 -17.65
CA GLN A 23 2.64 -10.11 -17.50
C GLN A 23 3.10 -10.55 -16.11
N LEU A 24 4.07 -9.85 -15.52
CA LEU A 24 4.55 -10.08 -14.15
C LEU A 24 3.57 -9.54 -13.08
N GLY A 25 2.46 -8.92 -13.50
CA GLY A 25 1.48 -8.30 -12.62
C GLY A 25 2.00 -7.02 -11.95
N TRP A 26 2.99 -6.35 -12.56
CA TRP A 26 3.55 -5.07 -12.15
C TRP A 26 2.79 -3.93 -12.81
N LYS A 27 1.51 -3.82 -12.47
CA LYS A 27 0.58 -2.93 -13.16
C LYS A 27 0.90 -1.46 -12.90
N SER A 28 1.27 -1.13 -11.67
CA SER A 28 1.57 0.25 -11.31
C SER A 28 2.84 0.74 -11.99
N ILE A 29 3.90 -0.10 -12.02
CA ILE A 29 5.10 0.21 -12.81
C ILE A 29 4.76 0.37 -14.29
N ALA A 30 4.01 -0.56 -14.89
CA ALA A 30 3.71 -0.50 -16.32
C ALA A 30 3.02 0.81 -16.73
N HIS A 31 2.15 1.35 -15.87
CA HIS A 31 1.45 2.61 -16.12
C HIS A 31 2.30 3.87 -15.87
N GLN A 32 3.35 3.79 -15.06
CA GLN A 32 4.19 4.94 -14.69
C GLN A 32 5.62 4.84 -15.20
N LEU A 33 5.91 3.84 -16.04
CA LEU A 33 7.27 3.55 -16.49
C LEU A 33 7.93 4.76 -17.16
N ASP A 34 7.18 5.48 -18.00
CA ASP A 34 7.68 6.67 -18.70
C ASP A 34 8.08 7.78 -17.73
N THR A 35 7.22 8.07 -16.75
CA THR A 35 7.50 9.07 -15.70
C THR A 35 8.70 8.68 -14.85
N ILE A 36 8.81 7.40 -14.47
CA ILE A 36 9.92 6.91 -13.66
C ILE A 36 11.25 6.97 -14.42
N LEU A 37 11.23 6.75 -15.73
CA LEU A 37 12.40 6.87 -16.60
C LEU A 37 12.82 8.33 -16.81
N GLU A 38 11.85 9.23 -17.00
CA GLU A 38 12.11 10.67 -17.07
C GLU A 38 12.75 11.17 -15.76
N ASP A 39 12.18 10.82 -14.61
CA ASP A 39 12.71 11.19 -13.30
C ASP A 39 14.12 10.63 -13.07
N ALA A 40 14.41 9.41 -13.52
CA ALA A 40 15.74 8.82 -13.41
C ALA A 40 16.76 9.51 -14.30
N SER A 41 16.35 9.95 -15.49
CA SER A 41 17.21 10.69 -16.42
C SER A 41 17.59 12.07 -15.88
N VAL A 42 16.66 12.74 -15.18
CA VAL A 42 16.87 14.05 -14.58
C VAL A 42 17.74 13.96 -13.33
N ASN A 43 17.49 12.98 -12.47
CA ASN A 43 18.13 12.88 -11.16
C ASN A 43 19.48 12.15 -11.15
N SER A 44 19.95 11.64 -12.31
CA SER A 44 21.25 10.96 -12.44
C SER A 44 21.50 9.89 -11.36
N ILE A 45 20.45 9.18 -10.97
CA ILE A 45 20.49 8.18 -9.90
C ILE A 45 21.27 6.94 -10.35
N SER A 46 21.92 6.27 -9.39
CA SER A 46 22.56 4.97 -9.64
C SER A 46 21.52 3.96 -10.11
N TYR A 47 21.93 3.03 -10.99
CA TYR A 47 21.06 1.95 -11.47
C TYR A 47 20.47 1.11 -10.32
N ALA A 48 21.23 0.95 -9.22
CA ALA A 48 20.76 0.23 -8.04
C ALA A 48 19.62 0.99 -7.32
N ASP A 49 19.76 2.31 -7.17
CA ASP A 49 18.76 3.15 -6.51
C ASP A 49 17.50 3.29 -7.37
N PHE A 50 17.67 3.36 -8.69
CA PHE A 50 16.58 3.31 -9.65
C PHE A 50 15.75 2.03 -9.51
N LEU A 51 16.40 0.86 -9.57
CA LEU A 51 15.72 -0.42 -9.46
C LEU A 51 15.06 -0.58 -8.07
N GLY A 52 15.74 -0.12 -7.02
CA GLY A 52 15.19 -0.12 -5.66
C GLY A 52 13.92 0.73 -5.54
N SER A 53 13.93 1.93 -6.12
CA SER A 53 12.78 2.84 -6.15
C SER A 53 11.61 2.25 -6.95
N LEU A 54 11.90 1.69 -8.12
CA LEU A 54 10.93 1.03 -9.00
C LEU A 54 10.19 -0.11 -8.28
N LEU A 55 10.95 -1.00 -7.62
CA LEU A 55 10.38 -2.13 -6.88
C LEU A 55 9.60 -1.68 -5.64
N SER A 56 10.09 -0.66 -4.93
CA SER A 56 9.41 -0.09 -3.75
C SER A 56 8.05 0.52 -4.12
N TYR A 57 7.97 1.17 -5.29
CA TYR A 57 6.73 1.74 -5.81
C TYR A 57 5.67 0.66 -6.08
N GLU A 58 6.07 -0.44 -6.73
CA GLU A 58 5.18 -1.57 -7.00
C GLU A 58 4.74 -2.29 -5.72
N GLU A 59 5.67 -2.50 -4.79
CA GLU A 59 5.37 -3.14 -3.51
C GLU A 59 4.32 -2.33 -2.73
N SER A 60 4.48 -1.00 -2.69
CA SER A 60 3.56 -0.08 -2.02
C SER A 60 2.18 -0.11 -2.67
N SER A 61 2.13 -0.04 -4.00
CA SER A 61 0.88 -0.13 -4.78
C SER A 61 0.13 -1.45 -4.58
N LYS A 62 0.87 -2.57 -4.52
CA LYS A 62 0.29 -3.91 -4.24
C LYS A 62 -0.23 -4.00 -2.82
N LYS A 63 0.50 -3.47 -1.83
CA LYS A 63 0.06 -3.41 -0.42
C LYS A 63 -1.25 -2.63 -0.31
N GLU A 64 -1.33 -1.47 -0.93
CA GLU A 64 -2.52 -0.61 -0.93
C GLU A 64 -3.72 -1.27 -1.63
N SER A 65 -3.51 -1.82 -2.83
CA SER A 65 -4.57 -2.54 -3.56
C SER A 65 -5.09 -3.75 -2.78
N SER A 66 -4.19 -4.48 -2.14
CA SER A 66 -4.52 -5.63 -1.28
C SER A 66 -5.31 -5.19 -0.04
N TRP A 67 -4.92 -4.07 0.57
CA TRP A 67 -5.64 -3.45 1.68
C TRP A 67 -7.06 -3.05 1.26
N ASN A 68 -7.20 -2.27 0.20
CA ASN A 68 -8.49 -1.79 -0.32
C ASN A 68 -9.41 -2.97 -0.67
N ARG A 69 -8.87 -4.04 -1.27
CA ARG A 69 -9.63 -5.26 -1.55
C ARG A 69 -10.13 -5.94 -0.28
N ARG A 70 -9.30 -6.04 0.77
CA ARG A 70 -9.71 -6.62 2.06
C ARG A 70 -10.80 -5.79 2.73
N VAL A 71 -10.66 -4.46 2.75
CA VAL A 71 -11.66 -3.54 3.31
C VAL A 71 -12.98 -3.66 2.56
N LYS A 72 -12.95 -3.64 1.21
CA LYS A 72 -14.16 -3.82 0.39
C LYS A 72 -14.82 -5.17 0.62
N LYS A 73 -14.04 -6.25 0.71
CA LYS A 73 -14.54 -7.61 0.98
C LYS A 73 -15.18 -7.74 2.38
N ALA A 74 -14.70 -6.99 3.37
CA ALA A 74 -15.28 -7.00 4.70
C ALA A 74 -16.71 -6.43 4.75
N GLY A 75 -17.13 -5.69 3.71
CA GLY A 75 -18.51 -5.20 3.59
C GLY A 75 -18.91 -4.27 4.73
N PHE A 76 -17.97 -3.45 5.22
CA PHE A 76 -18.28 -2.43 6.22
C PHE A 76 -19.16 -1.35 5.60
N SER A 77 -20.26 -0.98 6.27
CA SER A 77 -21.15 0.11 5.82
C SER A 77 -20.47 1.48 5.87
N TYR A 78 -19.44 1.62 6.69
CA TYR A 78 -18.60 2.81 6.81
C TYR A 78 -17.18 2.39 7.19
N VAL A 79 -16.18 3.11 6.67
CA VAL A 79 -14.78 2.95 7.08
C VAL A 79 -14.56 3.91 8.25
N LYS A 80 -14.59 3.40 9.48
CA LYS A 80 -14.19 4.17 10.66
C LYS A 80 -12.73 3.91 10.98
N THR A 81 -11.96 4.97 11.05
CA THR A 81 -10.57 4.94 11.52
C THR A 81 -10.52 5.14 13.02
N LEU A 82 -9.46 4.68 13.69
CA LEU A 82 -9.34 4.89 15.15
C LEU A 82 -9.16 6.38 15.51
N SER A 83 -8.68 7.21 14.58
CA SER A 83 -8.62 8.67 14.73
C SER A 83 -10.00 9.32 14.90
N GLU A 84 -11.06 8.67 14.41
CA GLU A 84 -12.44 9.14 14.55
C GLU A 84 -13.16 8.48 15.74
N PHE A 85 -12.47 7.67 16.54
CA PHE A 85 -13.05 7.02 17.70
C PHE A 85 -13.18 8.02 18.86
N ASP A 86 -14.42 8.24 19.30
CA ASP A 86 -14.68 9.07 20.48
C ASP A 86 -14.49 8.23 21.76
N PHE A 87 -13.37 8.44 22.44
CA PHE A 87 -13.08 7.79 23.71
C PHE A 87 -14.00 8.26 24.85
N ASN A 88 -14.66 9.42 24.72
CA ASN A 88 -15.64 9.87 25.72
C ASN A 88 -16.94 9.04 25.65
N ALA A 89 -17.27 8.50 24.48
CA ALA A 89 -18.42 7.62 24.30
C ALA A 89 -18.22 6.25 25.01
N GLN A 90 -16.98 5.87 25.32
CA GLN A 90 -16.65 4.69 26.10
C GLN A 90 -15.51 4.97 27.09
N PRO A 91 -15.80 5.60 28.24
CA PRO A 91 -14.78 6.04 29.20
C PRO A 91 -14.07 4.88 29.92
N THR A 92 -14.55 3.64 29.78
CA THR A 92 -13.88 2.45 30.32
C THR A 92 -12.69 1.99 29.47
N VAL A 93 -12.57 2.49 28.23
CA VAL A 93 -11.45 2.17 27.35
C VAL A 93 -10.29 3.13 27.62
N ASP A 94 -9.16 2.57 28.04
CA ASP A 94 -7.92 3.33 28.20
C ASP A 94 -7.29 3.65 26.83
N GLU A 95 -7.39 4.91 26.42
CA GLU A 95 -6.83 5.40 25.16
C GLU A 95 -5.32 5.13 25.04
N ARG A 96 -4.55 5.22 26.13
CA ARG A 96 -3.11 4.97 26.10
C ARG A 96 -2.81 3.54 25.68
N ARG A 97 -3.51 2.57 26.29
CA ARG A 97 -3.38 1.16 25.92
C ARG A 97 -3.74 0.93 24.46
N ILE A 98 -4.82 1.53 23.97
CA ILE A 98 -5.21 1.41 22.55
C ILE A 98 -4.14 1.97 21.61
N ARG A 99 -3.52 3.10 21.96
CA ARG A 99 -2.40 3.68 21.20
C ARG A 99 -1.15 2.80 21.23
N ASP A 100 -0.85 2.15 22.35
CA ASP A 100 0.24 1.18 22.43
C ASP A 100 0.00 -0.03 21.52
N LEU A 101 -1.25 -0.51 21.43
CA LEU A 101 -1.63 -1.56 20.48
C LEU A 101 -1.39 -1.14 19.03
N LEU A 102 -1.72 0.10 18.67
CA LEU A 102 -1.43 0.66 17.34
C LEU A 102 0.07 0.72 17.03
N ALA A 103 0.91 0.95 18.04
CA ALA A 103 2.36 0.93 17.91
C ALA A 103 2.92 -0.49 17.68
N ARG A 104 2.06 -1.52 17.61
CA ARG A 104 2.41 -2.93 17.36
C ARG A 104 3.31 -3.52 18.46
N SER A 105 3.28 -2.96 19.68
CA SER A 105 4.06 -3.48 20.82
C SER A 105 3.69 -4.94 21.14
N PHE A 106 2.39 -5.24 21.16
CA PHE A 106 1.86 -6.58 21.47
C PHE A 106 2.43 -7.70 20.57
N TYR A 107 2.71 -7.42 19.29
CA TYR A 107 3.29 -8.39 18.38
C TYR A 107 4.75 -8.69 18.71
N ARG A 108 5.51 -7.67 19.13
CA ARG A 108 6.92 -7.82 19.54
C ARG A 108 7.04 -8.56 20.87
N ASP A 109 6.14 -8.27 21.80
CA ASP A 109 6.20 -8.80 23.16
C ASP A 109 5.55 -10.20 23.29
N GLY A 110 4.90 -10.69 22.23
CA GLY A 110 4.19 -11.97 22.25
C GLY A 110 2.93 -11.97 23.12
N THR A 111 2.37 -10.79 23.37
CA THR A 111 1.25 -10.60 24.29
C THR A 111 -0.08 -10.87 23.60
N ASN A 112 -0.93 -11.67 24.22
CA ASN A 112 -2.27 -11.97 23.70
C ASN A 112 -3.24 -10.80 23.96
N LEU A 113 -4.06 -10.47 22.97
CA LEU A 113 -5.11 -9.45 23.08
C LEU A 113 -6.48 -10.09 23.24
N LEU A 114 -7.18 -9.71 24.31
CA LEU A 114 -8.54 -10.16 24.59
C LEU A 114 -9.46 -8.94 24.74
N PHE A 115 -10.47 -8.83 23.88
CA PHE A 115 -11.49 -7.79 23.95
C PHE A 115 -12.69 -8.32 24.73
N LEU A 116 -12.94 -7.75 25.92
CA LEU A 116 -14.05 -8.11 26.80
C LEU A 116 -14.98 -6.91 26.99
N GLY A 117 -16.27 -7.18 27.08
CA GLY A 117 -17.27 -6.14 27.36
C GLY A 117 -18.71 -6.61 27.11
N PRO A 118 -19.70 -5.89 27.67
CA PRO A 118 -21.11 -6.20 27.53
C PRO A 118 -21.55 -6.20 26.05
N PRO A 119 -22.62 -6.93 25.69
CA PRO A 119 -23.11 -6.95 24.32
C PRO A 119 -23.51 -5.54 23.86
N GLY A 120 -23.22 -5.22 22.60
CA GLY A 120 -23.57 -3.91 22.00
C GLY A 120 -22.46 -2.87 21.97
N VAL A 121 -21.30 -3.12 22.59
CA VAL A 121 -20.15 -2.19 22.56
C VAL A 121 -19.21 -2.36 21.34
N GLY A 122 -19.61 -3.17 20.36
CA GLY A 122 -18.84 -3.40 19.13
C GLY A 122 -17.80 -4.51 19.19
N ASN A 123 -17.70 -5.26 20.30
CA ASN A 123 -16.75 -6.37 20.44
C ASN A 123 -16.96 -7.53 19.44
N TYR A 124 -18.18 -7.70 18.94
CA TYR A 124 -18.54 -8.81 18.04
C TYR A 124 -19.50 -8.33 16.96
N ARG A 125 -19.28 -8.78 15.72
CA ARG A 125 -20.22 -8.60 14.61
C ARG A 125 -21.12 -9.83 14.52
N LYS A 126 -22.44 -9.67 14.64
CA LYS A 126 -23.39 -10.74 14.29
C LYS A 126 -23.30 -10.97 12.78
N LYS A 127 -23.08 -12.22 12.37
CA LYS A 127 -23.13 -12.63 10.96
C LYS A 127 -24.53 -12.41 10.39
#